data_AF-A0A1V1NWB5-F1
#
_entry.id   AF-A0A1V1NWB5-F1
#
_cell.length_a   1.000
_cell.length_b   1.000
_cell.length_c   1.000
_cell.angle_alpha   90.00
_cell.angle_beta   90.00
_cell.angle_gamma   90.00
#
_symmetry.space_group_name_H-M   'P 1'
#
loop_
_entity.id
_entity.type
_entity.pdbx_description
1 polymer ?
#
loop_
_entity_poly.entity_id
_entity_poly.type
_entity_poly.pdbx_seq_one_letter_code
_entity_poly.pdbx_strand_id
1 'polypeptide(L)' 'MRLPFINREKEIKRINNALSGQDVSFIVIYGRRRCGKSRLLQHVCREQDVYFLADQNAKQLQIMNLSHEIARNMNGFN' A
#
# COMPACT_ATOMS: atom_id res chain seq x y z
N MET A 1 -19.82 3.41 -13.48
CA MET A 1 -19.82 4.54 -12.54
C MET A 1 -18.86 4.23 -11.40
N ARG A 2 -17.83 5.04 -11.15
CA ARG A 2 -16.90 4.84 -10.01
C ARG A 2 -17.53 5.56 -8.81
N LEU A 3 -17.90 4.81 -7.77
CA LEU A 3 -18.42 5.43 -6.55
C LEU A 3 -17.30 6.27 -5.89
N PRO A 4 -17.61 7.47 -5.35
CA PRO A 4 -16.63 8.25 -4.61
C PRO A 4 -16.13 7.46 -3.39
N PHE A 5 -14.89 7.72 -2.98
CA PHE A 5 -14.37 7.17 -1.73
C PHE A 5 -14.92 8.02 -0.58
N ILE A 6 -15.77 7.43 0.27
CA ILE A 6 -16.52 8.16 1.31
C ILE A 6 -15.94 7.83 2.69
N ASN A 7 -15.88 8.84 3.56
CA ASN A 7 -15.34 8.78 4.93
C ASN A 7 -13.81 8.52 4.95
N ARG A 8 -13.29 8.17 6.12
CA ARG A 8 -11.86 7.87 6.38
C ARG A 8 -10.92 9.08 6.43
N GLU A 9 -11.45 10.30 6.49
CA GLU A 9 -10.66 11.54 6.58
C GLU A 9 -9.60 11.50 7.70
N LYS A 10 -9.95 10.97 8.87
CA LYS A 10 -9.03 10.87 10.02
C LYS A 10 -7.90 9.88 9.74
N GLU A 11 -8.22 8.73 9.16
CA GLU A 11 -7.24 7.70 8.80
C GLU A 11 -6.31 8.18 7.68
N ILE A 12 -6.85 8.78 6.63
CA ILE A 12 -6.08 9.36 5.51
C ILE A 12 -5.12 10.43 6.04
N LYS A 13 -5.60 11.37 6.86
CA LYS A 13 -4.76 12.41 7.45
C LYS A 13 -3.61 11.83 8.28
N ARG A 14 -3.87 10.79 9.07
CA ARG A 14 -2.82 10.12 9.87
C ARG A 14 -1.75 9.46 9.00
N ILE A 15 -2.16 8.78 7.93
CA ILE A 15 -1.22 8.12 7.00
C ILE A 15 -0.39 9.17 6.28
N ASN A 16 -1.03 10.21 5.72
CA ASN A 16 -0.32 11.28 5.01
C ASN A 16 0.67 12.03 5.90
N ASN A 17 0.29 12.31 7.16
CA ASN A 17 1.20 12.94 8.11
C ASN A 17 2.43 12.06 8.37
N ALA A 18 2.24 10.75 8.58
CA ALA A 18 3.35 9.82 8.77
C ALA A 18 4.26 9.73 7.53
N LEU A 19 3.68 9.72 6.33
CA LEU A 19 4.43 9.68 5.06
C LEU A 19 5.09 11.03 4.69
N SER A 20 4.69 12.13 5.32
CA SER A 20 5.26 13.47 5.06
C SER A 20 6.57 13.75 5.81
N GLY A 21 6.96 12.86 6.74
CA GLY A 21 8.23 12.96 7.45
C GLY A 21 9.44 12.78 6.51
N GLN A 22 10.60 13.31 6.92
CA GLN A 22 11.87 13.06 6.23
C GLN A 22 12.45 11.68 6.58
N ASP A 23 12.03 11.11 7.72
CA ASP A 23 12.47 9.81 8.19
C ASP A 23 11.64 8.65 7.61
N VAL A 24 12.29 7.49 7.49
CA VAL A 24 11.64 6.24 7.11
C VAL A 24 10.57 5.87 8.14
N SER A 25 9.36 5.61 7.67
CA SER A 25 8.22 5.27 8.53
C SER A 25 7.72 3.86 8.29
N PHE A 26 7.41 3.14 9.37
CA PHE A 26 6.73 1.84 9.31
C PHE A 26 5.32 1.97 9.89
N ILE A 27 4.31 1.76 9.05
CA ILE A 27 2.90 1.97 9.39
C ILE A 27 2.15 0.64 9.39
N VAL A 28 1.53 0.29 10.52
CA VAL A 28 0.68 -0.90 10.64
C VAL A 28 -0.79 -0.49 10.69
N ILE A 29 -1.58 -0.94 9.70
CA ILE A 29 -3.03 -0.74 9.67
C ILE A 29 -3.73 -2.05 10.01
N TYR A 30 -4.45 -2.09 11.14
CA TYR A 30 -5.17 -3.26 11.61
C TYR A 30 -6.67 -2.99 11.82
N GLY A 31 -7.45 -4.05 11.97
CA GLY A 31 -8.91 -3.98 12.19
C GLY A 31 -9.64 -5.19 11.65
N ARG A 32 -10.97 -5.26 11.87
CA ARG A 32 -11.80 -6.42 11.53
C ARG A 32 -11.77 -6.78 10.03
N ARG A 33 -12.14 -8.02 9.72
CA ARG A 33 -12.27 -8.51 8.33
C ARG A 33 -13.27 -7.64 7.57
N ARG A 34 -12.97 -7.32 6.31
CA ARG A 34 -13.84 -6.53 5.39
C ARG A 34 -14.12 -5.07 5.76
N CYS A 35 -13.37 -4.45 6.68
CA CYS A 35 -13.51 -3.00 6.97
C CYS A 35 -12.94 -2.05 5.90
N GLY A 36 -12.46 -2.55 4.76
CA GLY A 36 -11.94 -1.71 3.66
C GLY A 36 -10.49 -1.25 3.80
N LYS A 37 -9.66 -1.92 4.63
CA LYS A 37 -8.24 -1.55 4.84
C LYS A 37 -7.42 -1.52 3.54
N SER A 38 -7.51 -2.57 2.73
CA SER A 38 -6.82 -2.62 1.43
C SER A 38 -7.29 -1.50 0.50
N ARG A 39 -8.57 -1.14 0.58
CA ARG A 39 -9.14 -0.04 -0.21
C ARG A 39 -8.62 1.32 0.26
N LEU A 40 -8.44 1.51 1.58
CA LEU A 40 -7.81 2.70 2.14
C LEU A 40 -6.36 2.83 1.67
N LEU A 41 -5.57 1.74 1.74
CA LEU A 41 -4.19 1.74 1.25
C LEU A 41 -4.12 2.10 -0.24
N GLN A 42 -4.90 1.42 -1.09
CA GLN A 42 -4.98 1.71 -2.53
C GLN A 42 -5.45 3.13 -2.84
N HIS A 43 -6.20 3.78 -1.93
CA HIS A 43 -6.64 5.15 -2.11
C HIS A 43 -5.55 6.18 -1.76
N VAL A 44 -4.67 5.84 -0.79
CA VAL A 44 -3.58 6.72 -0.37
C VAL A 44 -2.32 6.52 -1.22
N CYS A 45 -2.11 5.33 -1.78
CA CYS A 45 -1.02 5.04 -2.72
C CYS A 45 -1.10 5.92 -3.97
N ARG A 46 0.04 6.47 -4.37
CA ARG A 46 0.26 7.20 -5.63
C ARG A 46 0.61 6.22 -6.74
N GLU A 47 0.56 6.68 -7.99
CA GLU A 47 0.87 5.83 -9.16
C GLU A 47 2.29 5.27 -9.15
N GLN A 48 3.22 6.00 -8.54
CA GLN A 48 4.62 5.60 -8.38
C GLN A 48 4.90 4.71 -7.16
N ASP A 49 3.90 4.47 -6.30
CA ASP A 49 4.08 3.66 -5.11
C ASP A 49 3.93 2.17 -5.45
N VAL A 50 4.77 1.32 -4.87
CA VAL A 50 4.67 -0.14 -5.04
C VAL A 50 3.57 -0.70 -4.13
N TYR A 51 2.53 -1.28 -4.72
CA TYR A 51 1.49 -2.02 -3.99
C TYR A 51 1.65 -3.53 -4.19
N PHE A 52 1.86 -4.27 -3.09
CA PHE A 52 2.04 -5.72 -3.12
C PHE A 52 1.09 -6.43 -2.15
N LEU A 53 0.45 -7.50 -2.62
CA LEU A 53 -0.41 -8.34 -1.80
C LEU A 53 0.28 -9.68 -1.51
N ALA A 54 0.80 -9.81 -0.29
CA ALA A 54 1.32 -11.09 0.18
C ALA A 54 0.19 -12.11 0.35
N ASP A 55 0.47 -13.37 0.04
CA ASP A 55 -0.44 -14.50 0.18
C ASP A 55 0.28 -15.71 0.82
N GLN A 56 -0.35 -16.89 0.81
CA GLN A 56 0.18 -18.11 1.45
C GLN A 56 1.13 -18.92 0.57
N ASN A 57 1.59 -18.40 -0.57
CA ASN A 57 2.56 -19.05 -1.43
C ASN A 57 3.95 -19.17 -0.77
N ALA A 58 4.80 -20.00 -1.38
CA ALA A 58 6.18 -20.18 -0.93
C ALA A 58 6.95 -18.86 -0.89
N LYS A 59 7.80 -18.69 0.13
CA LYS A 59 8.60 -17.48 0.36
C LYS A 59 9.38 -17.04 -0.90
N GLN A 60 9.99 -17.98 -1.62
CA GLN A 60 10.76 -17.68 -2.83
C GLN A 60 9.89 -17.04 -3.92
N LEU A 61 8.68 -17.56 -4.11
CA LEU A 61 7.73 -17.02 -5.08
C LEU A 61 7.21 -15.64 -4.66
N GLN A 62 6.96 -15.43 -3.36
CA GLN A 62 6.58 -14.14 -2.79
C GLN A 62 7.65 -13.06 -3.03
N ILE A 63 8.93 -13.38 -2.78
CA ILE A 63 10.05 -12.46 -3.02
C ILE A 63 10.18 -12.12 -4.51
N MET A 64 10.10 -13.14 -5.38
CA MET A 64 10.17 -12.95 -6.84
C MET A 64 9.02 -12.06 -7.35
N ASN A 65 7.80 -12.27 -6.86
CA ASN A 65 6.67 -11.47 -7.28
C ASN A 65 6.79 -10.01 -6.78
N LEU A 66 7.28 -9.80 -5.56
CA LEU A 66 7.55 -8.47 -5.05
C LEU A 66 8.63 -7.76 -5.88
N SER A 67 9.73 -8.44 -6.25
CA SER A 67 10.77 -7.83 -7.08
C SER A 67 10.24 -7.43 -8.45
N HIS A 68 9.37 -8.24 -9.06
CA HIS A 68 8.71 -7.87 -10.32
C HIS A 68 7.80 -6.64 -10.18
N GLU A 69 7.05 -6.52 -9.09
CA GLU A 69 6.21 -5.33 -8.86
C GLU A 69 7.03 -4.07 -8.59
N ILE A 70 8.19 -4.18 -7.93
CA ILE A 70 9.11 -3.05 -7.76
C ILE A 70 9.69 -2.63 -9.11
N ALA A 71 10.19 -3.58 -9.91
CA ALA A 71 10.77 -3.32 -11.23
C ALA A 71 9.80 -2.61 -12.19
N ARG A 72 8.50 -2.93 -12.09
CA ARG A 72 7.45 -2.29 -12.90
C ARG A 72 7.22 -0.83 -12.56
N ASN A 73 7.35 -0.45 -11.29
CA ASN A 73 6.97 0.88 -10.80
C ASN A 73 8.19 1.80 -10.55
N MET A 74 9.40 1.24 -10.42
CA MET A 74 10.61 1.99 -10.10
C MET A 74 11.69 1.81 -11.18
N ASN A 75 11.97 2.89 -11.91
CA ASN A 75 13.05 2.92 -12.89
C ASN A 75 14.40 2.66 -12.22
N GLY A 76 15.19 1.75 -12.78
CA GLY A 76 16.53 1.40 -12.29
C GLY A 76 16.60 0.22 -11.32
N PHE A 77 15.46 -0.41 -11.02
CA PHE A 77 15.41 -1.68 -10.31
C PHE A 77 15.41 -2.83 -11.34
N ASN A 78 16.58 -3.41 -11.60
CA ASN A 78 16.79 -4.58 -12.48
C ASN A 78 17.06 -5.84 -11.65
#